data_AF-A0A2V5WUB2-F1
#
_entry.id   AF-A0A2V5WUB2-F1
#
_cell.length_a   1.000
_cell.length_b   1.000
_cell.length_c   1.000
_cell.angle_alpha   90.00
_cell.angle_beta   90.00
_cell.angle_gamma   90.00
#
_symmetry.space_group_name_H-M   'P 1'
#
loop_
_entity.id
_entity.type
_entity.pdbx_description
1 polymer ?
#
loop_
_entity_poly.entity_id
_entity_poly.type
_entity_poly.pdbx_seq_one_letter_code
_entity_poly.pdbx_strand_id
1 'polypeptide(L)'
;MASEGETDRVKGNETRGRWCHISGDVDGARAGIAVLCHPDNFRAPQPMRLHPTEPFFCFAPSQLGDWEIAPGKPLVSRYRFVVTDGPADKTELERLWNDYAHPPTARIE
;
A
#
# COMPACT_ATOMS: atom_id res chain seq x y z
N MET A 1 -4.66 -6.98 -5.42
CA MET A 1 -4.16 -6.26 -6.61
C MET A 1 -3.15 -5.22 -6.16
N ALA A 2 -1.97 -5.17 -6.77
CA ALA A 2 -0.94 -4.15 -6.51
C ALA A 2 -0.97 -3.02 -7.56
N SER A 3 -0.31 -1.90 -7.27
CA SER A 3 -0.20 -0.73 -8.18
C SER A 3 0.29 -1.10 -9.59
N GLU A 4 1.23 -2.03 -9.68
CA GLU A 4 1.79 -2.49 -10.96
C GLU A 4 0.83 -3.40 -11.75
N GLY A 5 -0.36 -3.70 -11.19
CA GLY A 5 -1.39 -4.53 -11.82
C GLY A 5 -1.32 -6.01 -11.46
N GLU A 6 -0.33 -6.45 -10.66
CA GLU A 6 -0.24 -7.83 -10.22
C GLU A 6 -1.42 -8.22 -9.31
N THR A 7 -2.05 -9.34 -9.62
CA THR A 7 -3.21 -9.90 -8.89
C THR A 7 -2.89 -11.23 -8.21
N ASP A 8 -1.82 -11.90 -8.63
CA ASP A 8 -1.30 -13.11 -8.02
C ASP A 8 -0.46 -12.75 -6.79
N ARG A 9 -0.92 -13.17 -5.62
CA ARG A 9 -0.26 -12.86 -4.34
C ARG A 9 1.12 -13.52 -4.19
N VAL A 10 1.36 -14.66 -4.85
CA VAL A 10 2.64 -15.37 -4.81
C VAL A 10 3.65 -14.59 -5.63
N LYS A 11 3.27 -14.14 -6.83
CA LYS A 11 4.12 -13.31 -7.68
C LYS A 11 4.34 -11.91 -7.12
N GLY A 12 3.33 -11.36 -6.45
CA GLY A 12 3.41 -10.03 -5.85
C GLY A 12 4.27 -9.97 -4.57
N ASN A 13 4.54 -11.10 -3.91
CA ASN A 13 5.38 -11.10 -2.71
C ASN A 13 6.79 -10.60 -3.05
N GLU A 14 7.38 -9.77 -2.18
CA GLU A 14 8.71 -9.13 -2.34
C GLU A 14 8.83 -8.13 -3.50
N THR A 15 7.79 -7.97 -4.31
CA THR A 15 7.70 -6.89 -5.30
C THR A 15 7.41 -5.56 -4.62
N ARG A 16 7.69 -4.46 -5.33
CA ARG A 16 7.45 -3.09 -4.84
C ARG A 16 6.12 -2.59 -5.35
N GLY A 17 5.38 -1.90 -4.49
CA GLY A 17 4.09 -1.32 -4.85
C GLY A 17 3.85 0.00 -4.13
N ARG A 18 3.17 0.92 -4.82
CA ARG A 18 2.70 2.19 -4.24
C ARG A 18 1.47 1.99 -3.35
N TRP A 19 0.66 1.00 -3.70
CA TRP A 19 -0.49 0.55 -2.94
C TRP A 19 -0.76 -0.92 -3.21
N CYS A 20 -1.45 -1.58 -2.29
CA CYS A 20 -2.00 -2.92 -2.48
C CYS A 20 -3.44 -2.95 -1.96
N HIS A 21 -4.34 -3.51 -2.76
CA HIS A 21 -5.73 -3.79 -2.40
C HIS A 21 -5.92 -5.28 -2.12
N ILE A 22 -6.45 -5.56 -0.93
CA ILE A 22 -6.86 -6.89 -0.49
C ILE A 22 -8.38 -6.89 -0.45
N SER A 23 -8.99 -7.91 -1.03
CA SER A 23 -10.43 -8.06 -1.06
C SER A 23 -10.88 -9.49 -0.89
N GLY A 24 -12.13 -9.64 -0.49
CA GLY A 24 -12.81 -10.91 -0.32
C GLY A 24 -14.31 -10.69 -0.22
N ASP A 25 -15.06 -11.78 -0.17
CA ASP A 25 -16.50 -11.70 -0.03
C ASP A 25 -16.87 -11.56 1.45
N VAL A 26 -17.73 -10.58 1.76
CA VAL A 26 -18.27 -10.26 3.07
C VAL A 26 -19.79 -10.18 2.91
N ASP A 27 -20.53 -11.01 3.65
CA ASP A 27 -22.00 -11.09 3.59
C ASP A 27 -22.56 -11.24 2.15
N GLY A 28 -21.85 -11.99 1.30
CA GLY A 28 -22.23 -12.24 -0.09
C GLY A 28 -21.92 -11.12 -1.07
N ALA A 29 -21.28 -10.03 -0.63
CA ALA A 29 -20.80 -8.93 -1.47
C ALA A 29 -19.27 -8.82 -1.44
N ARG A 30 -18.67 -8.35 -2.53
CA ARG A 30 -17.22 -8.08 -2.56
C ARG A 30 -16.94 -6.81 -1.74
N ALA A 31 -15.95 -6.86 -0.85
CA ALA A 31 -15.43 -5.70 -0.13
C ALA A 31 -13.91 -5.78 -0.04
N GLY A 32 -13.25 -4.66 0.26
CA GLY A 32 -11.80 -4.64 0.37
C GLY A 32 -11.22 -3.39 1.03
N ILE A 33 -9.92 -3.46 1.25
CA ILE A 33 -9.10 -2.39 1.78
C ILE A 33 -7.86 -2.23 0.91
N ALA A 34 -7.57 -1.00 0.47
CA ALA A 34 -6.27 -0.64 -0.06
C ALA A 34 -5.43 0.05 1.00
N VAL A 35 -4.15 -0.33 1.07
CA VAL A 35 -3.14 0.35 1.87
C VAL A 35 -2.20 1.09 0.93
N LEU A 36 -2.16 2.42 1.04
CA LEU A 36 -1.37 3.32 0.20
C LEU A 36 -0.10 3.70 0.95
N CYS A 37 1.07 3.47 0.36
CA CYS A 37 2.37 3.81 0.92
C CYS A 37 2.82 5.18 0.41
N HIS A 38 3.11 6.09 1.35
CA HIS A 38 3.58 7.43 1.00
C HIS A 38 5.03 7.38 0.46
N PRO A 39 5.39 8.22 -0.54
CA PRO A 39 6.76 8.27 -1.07
C PRO A 39 7.82 8.69 -0.05
N ASP A 40 7.45 9.40 1.02
CA ASP A 40 8.38 9.78 2.10
C ASP A 40 8.74 8.64 3.06
N ASN A 41 8.15 7.45 2.91
CA ASN A 41 8.48 6.33 3.76
C ASN A 41 9.89 5.81 3.47
N PHE A 42 10.58 5.34 4.51
CA PHE A 42 11.87 4.68 4.36
C PHE A 42 11.79 3.55 3.33
N ARG A 43 12.63 3.62 2.29
CA ARG A 43 12.68 2.68 1.16
C ARG A 43 11.43 2.65 0.26
N ALA A 44 10.66 3.72 0.19
CA ALA A 44 9.54 3.82 -0.75
C ALA A 44 9.98 3.76 -2.24
N PRO A 45 9.16 3.16 -3.15
CA PRO A 45 8.08 2.24 -2.86
C PRO A 45 8.61 1.00 -2.14
N GLN A 46 7.99 0.69 -0.99
CA GLN A 46 8.43 -0.39 -0.12
C GLN A 46 8.04 -1.74 -0.74
N PRO A 47 8.86 -2.78 -0.54
CA PRO A 47 8.49 -4.13 -0.94
C PRO A 47 7.30 -4.61 -0.10
N MET A 48 6.48 -5.47 -0.67
CA MET A 48 5.26 -6.00 -0.06
C MET A 48 5.50 -7.42 0.45
N ARG A 49 4.98 -7.72 1.64
CA ARG A 49 4.84 -9.10 2.10
C ARG A 49 3.41 -9.56 1.85
N LEU A 50 3.26 -10.54 0.96
CA LEU A 50 1.99 -11.18 0.65
C LEU A 50 2.09 -12.66 1.01
N HIS A 51 1.21 -13.15 1.89
CA HIS A 51 1.24 -14.55 2.29
C HIS A 51 0.59 -15.44 1.22
N PRO A 52 1.21 -16.59 0.84
CA PRO A 52 0.69 -17.44 -0.23
C PRO A 52 -0.70 -18.03 0.07
N THR A 53 -1.05 -18.25 1.33
CA THR A 53 -2.29 -18.95 1.71
C THR A 53 -3.18 -18.18 2.70
N GLU A 54 -2.66 -17.16 3.37
CA GLU A 54 -3.36 -16.46 4.44
C GLU A 54 -3.73 -15.04 3.99
N PRO A 55 -4.80 -14.44 4.54
CA PRO A 55 -5.20 -13.07 4.24
C PRO A 55 -4.28 -12.07 4.99
N PHE A 56 -2.99 -12.07 4.63
CA PHE A 56 -1.96 -11.25 5.27
C PHE A 56 -1.26 -10.34 4.24
N PHE A 57 -1.09 -9.09 4.64
CA PHE A 57 -0.34 -8.08 3.90
C PHE A 57 0.34 -7.10 4.85
N CYS A 58 1.58 -6.73 4.51
CA CYS A 58 2.19 -5.50 5.00
C CYS A 58 3.22 -4.97 4.00
N PHE A 59 3.61 -3.71 4.17
CA PHE A 59 4.87 -3.23 3.60
C PHE A 59 6.03 -3.68 4.48
N ALA A 60 7.06 -4.26 3.87
CA ALA A 60 8.14 -4.96 4.56
C ALA A 60 9.53 -4.42 4.15
N PRO A 61 9.87 -3.17 4.48
CA PRO A 61 11.13 -2.53 4.04
C PRO A 61 12.39 -3.34 4.39
N SER A 62 12.33 -4.22 5.40
CA SER A 62 13.38 -5.18 5.78
C SER A 62 13.77 -6.17 4.68
N GLN A 63 12.90 -6.44 3.70
CA GLN A 63 13.22 -7.34 2.58
C GLN A 63 14.36 -6.81 1.69
N LEU A 64 14.69 -5.51 1.80
CA LEU A 64 15.81 -4.87 1.09
C LEU A 64 17.12 -4.89 1.89
N GLY A 65 17.22 -5.73 2.92
CA GLY A 65 18.41 -5.91 3.74
C GLY A 65 18.36 -5.15 5.06
N ASP A 66 19.47 -5.21 5.79
CA ASP A 66 19.58 -4.73 7.16
C ASP A 66 19.27 -3.24 7.28
N TRP A 67 18.67 -2.88 8.41
CA TRP A 67 18.38 -1.52 8.83
C TRP A 67 18.10 -1.51 10.33
N GLU A 68 18.13 -0.33 10.94
CA GLU A 68 17.91 -0.16 12.38
C GLU A 68 16.92 0.94 12.69
N ILE A 69 16.27 0.83 13.85
CA ILE A 69 15.57 1.93 14.51
C ILE A 69 16.51 2.47 15.58
N ALA A 70 17.26 3.52 15.24
CA ALA A 70 18.25 4.09 16.14
C ALA A 70 17.59 4.91 17.29
N PRO A 71 18.14 4.86 18.51
CA PRO A 71 17.68 5.71 19.61
C PRO A 71 17.67 7.20 19.22
N GLY A 72 16.58 7.89 19.53
CA GLY A 72 16.43 9.33 19.23
C GLY A 72 16.19 9.67 17.76
N LYS A 73 16.11 8.69 16.84
CA LYS A 73 15.74 8.90 15.43
C LYS A 73 14.40 8.24 15.14
N PRO A 74 13.28 9.01 15.14
CA PRO A 74 11.97 8.45 14.85
C PRO A 74 11.92 7.82 13.44
N LEU A 75 11.53 6.55 13.37
CA LEU A 75 11.07 5.96 12.12
C LEU A 75 9.61 6.36 11.92
N VAL A 76 9.33 7.17 10.90
CA VAL A 76 7.97 7.57 10.54
C VAL A 76 7.51 6.79 9.30
N SER A 77 6.48 5.96 9.49
CA SER A 77 5.77 5.27 8.41
C SER A 77 4.40 5.88 8.21
N ARG A 78 4.10 6.30 6.98
CA ARG A 78 2.90 7.03 6.58
C ARG A 78 2.10 6.16 5.62
N TYR A 79 0.87 5.84 6.02
CA TYR A 79 -0.05 5.06 5.21
C TYR A 79 -1.42 5.72 5.17
N ARG A 80 -2.14 5.54 4.05
CA ARG A 80 -3.56 5.85 3.93
C ARG A 80 -4.32 4.57 3.66
N PHE A 81 -5.42 4.35 4.38
CA PHE A 81 -6.33 3.23 4.16
C PHE A 81 -7.54 3.70 3.36
N VAL A 82 -7.91 2.95 2.34
CA VAL A 82 -9.11 3.18 1.53
C VAL A 82 -9.98 1.94 1.64
N VAL A 83 -11.16 2.08 2.25
CA VAL A 83 -12.14 1.00 2.40
C VAL A 83 -13.14 1.12 1.26
N THR A 84 -13.43 0.03 0.57
CA THR A 84 -14.25 0.01 -0.63
C THR A 84 -15.23 -1.15 -0.62
N ASP A 85 -16.46 -0.88 -1.03
CA ASP A 85 -17.37 -1.90 -1.54
C ASP A 85 -17.04 -2.21 -3.02
N GLY A 86 -17.27 -3.45 -3.44
CA GLY A 86 -17.03 -3.89 -4.81
C GLY A 86 -15.58 -4.31 -5.10
N PRO A 87 -15.29 -4.64 -6.37
CA PRO A 87 -13.95 -5.01 -6.81
C PRO A 87 -12.99 -3.80 -6.75
N ALA A 88 -11.69 -4.09 -6.79
CA ALA A 88 -10.68 -3.04 -6.81
C ALA A 88 -10.79 -2.17 -8.07
N ASP A 89 -10.89 -0.86 -7.90
CA ASP A 89 -10.80 0.11 -9.00
C ASP A 89 -9.38 0.67 -9.07
N LYS A 90 -8.61 0.22 -10.08
CA LYS A 90 -7.22 0.65 -10.26
C LYS A 90 -7.13 2.16 -10.51
N THR A 91 -8.04 2.72 -11.32
CA THR A 91 -8.01 4.14 -11.70
C THR A 91 -8.24 5.01 -10.47
N GLU A 92 -9.22 4.67 -9.65
CA GLU A 92 -9.51 5.41 -8.44
C GLU A 92 -8.39 5.26 -7.40
N LEU A 93 -7.82 4.07 -7.24
CA LEU A 93 -6.70 3.86 -6.31
C LEU A 93 -5.43 4.62 -6.73
N GLU A 94 -5.13 4.70 -8.03
CA GLU A 94 -4.04 5.55 -8.54
C GLU A 94 -4.30 7.03 -8.27
N ARG A 95 -5.53 7.51 -8.50
CA ARG A 95 -5.93 8.89 -8.22
C ARG A 95 -5.77 9.23 -6.73
N LEU A 96 -6.30 8.37 -5.84
CA LEU A 96 -6.20 8.53 -4.39
C LEU A 96 -4.77 8.47 -3.87
N TRP A 97 -3.93 7.62 -4.46
CA TRP A 97 -2.50 7.57 -4.15
C TRP A 97 -1.81 8.86 -4.59
N ASN A 98 -2.08 9.37 -5.79
CA ASN A 98 -1.50 10.60 -6.29
C ASN A 98 -1.88 11.81 -5.41
N ASP A 99 -3.16 11.92 -5.02
CA ASP A 99 -3.63 12.96 -4.09
C ASP A 99 -2.95 12.85 -2.72
N TYR A 100 -2.64 11.64 -2.27
CA TYR A 100 -1.95 11.40 -1.01
C TYR A 100 -0.47 11.76 -1.08
N ALA A 101 0.21 11.33 -2.15
CA ALA A 101 1.64 11.52 -2.38
C ALA A 101 1.99 12.96 -2.75
N HIS A 102 1.05 13.66 -3.40
CA HIS A 102 1.24 14.99 -3.96
C HIS A 102 0.02 15.88 -3.63
N PRO A 103 -0.21 16.19 -2.35
CA PRO A 103 -1.37 16.99 -1.96
C PRO A 103 -1.31 18.38 -2.63
N PRO A 104 -2.44 18.88 -3.15
CA PRO A 104 -2.48 20.19 -3.78
C PRO A 104 -2.12 21.28 -2.78
N THR A 105 -1.39 22.30 -3.25
CA THR A 105 -1.10 23.50 -2.46
C THR A 105 -2.00 24.64 -2.94
N ALA A 106 -2.62 25.35 -2.01
CA ALA A 106 -3.40 26.54 -2.28
C ALA A 106 -2.76 27.74 -1.57
N ARG A 107 -2.78 28.91 -2.21
CA ARG A 107 -2.42 30.19 -1.60
C ARG A 107 -3.65 31.08 -1.64
N ILE A 108 -3.90 31.81 -0.55
CA ILE A 108 -4.92 32.85 -0.48
C ILE A 108 -4.23 34.16 -0.85
N GLU A 109 -4.87 34.94 -1.73
CA GLU A 109 -4.46 36.31 -2.08
C GLU A 109 -4.95 37.33 -1.04
#